data_AF-B5JV26-F1
#
_entry.id   AF-B5JV26-F1
#
_cell.length_a   1.000
_cell.length_b   1.000
_cell.length_c   1.000
_cell.angle_alpha   90.00
_cell.angle_beta   90.00
_cell.angle_gamma   90.00
#
_symmetry.space_group_name_H-M   'P 1'
#
loop_
_entity.id
_entity.type
_entity.pdbx_description
1 polymer ?
#
loop_
_entity_poly.entity_id
_entity_poly.type
_entity_poly.pdbx_seq_one_letter_code
_entity_poly.pdbx_strand_id
1 'polypeptide(L)'
;MPVKTKNKVDVVVKNSPVHGKGLYAGEAIKKDTILGDLSGRWTSQDSMYTLWIDEERGFRVQCDFKYINHSGKPNVAYYDDLTVVALRNIKAGDELFHDYGWDDD
;
A
#
# COMPACT_ATOMS: atom_id res chain seq x y z
N MET A 1 -19.02 1.94 -7.34
CA MET A 1 -18.70 0.76 -6.53
C MET A 1 -17.18 0.64 -6.51
N PRO A 2 -16.48 0.63 -5.36
CA PRO A 2 -15.05 0.33 -5.36
C PRO A 2 -14.86 -1.09 -5.92
N VAL A 3 -13.98 -1.21 -6.91
CA VAL A 3 -13.55 -2.51 -7.44
C VAL A 3 -12.77 -3.18 -6.32
N LYS A 4 -13.40 -4.11 -5.60
CA LYS A 4 -12.67 -4.94 -4.64
C LYS A 4 -11.81 -5.92 -5.43
N THR A 5 -10.54 -5.59 -5.65
CA THR A 5 -9.55 -6.66 -5.83
C THR A 5 -9.54 -7.48 -4.56
N LYS A 6 -9.55 -8.81 -4.72
CA LYS A 6 -9.54 -9.74 -3.59
C LYS A 6 -8.11 -9.77 -3.06
N ASN A 7 -7.86 -9.10 -1.94
CA ASN A 7 -6.57 -9.22 -1.26
C ASN A 7 -6.29 -10.70 -1.00
N LYS A 8 -5.04 -11.12 -1.16
CA LYS A 8 -4.58 -12.49 -0.91
C LYS A 8 -4.36 -12.75 0.58
N VAL A 9 -4.36 -11.68 1.38
CA VAL A 9 -4.27 -11.70 2.84
C VAL A 9 -5.38 -10.86 3.45
N ASP A 10 -5.71 -11.14 4.71
CA ASP A 10 -6.63 -10.32 5.48
C ASP A 10 -5.98 -8.98 5.85
N VAL A 11 -6.70 -7.89 5.61
CA VAL A 11 -6.30 -6.52 5.99
C VAL A 11 -7.47 -5.75 6.57
N VAL A 12 -7.16 -4.77 7.42
CA VAL A 12 -8.18 -3.97 8.12
C VAL A 12 -7.80 -2.50 8.05
N VAL A 13 -8.75 -1.66 7.67
CA VAL A 13 -8.58 -0.19 7.70
C VAL A 13 -9.00 0.33 9.07
N LYS A 14 -8.13 1.10 9.73
CA LYS A 14 -8.40 1.74 11.03
C LYS A 14 -7.87 3.17 11.05
N ASN A 15 -8.19 3.95 12.08
CA ASN A 15 -7.52 5.22 12.29
C ASN A 15 -6.06 4.96 12.65
N SER A 16 -5.15 5.64 11.96
CA SER A 16 -3.71 5.52 12.20
C SER A 16 -3.26 6.56 13.23
N PRO A 17 -2.38 6.19 14.18
CA PRO A 17 -1.72 7.16 15.04
C PRO A 17 -0.70 8.02 14.28
N VAL A 18 -0.29 7.63 13.06
CA VAL A 18 0.64 8.37 12.22
C VAL A 18 -0.10 9.47 11.46
N HIS A 19 -1.06 9.08 10.62
CA HIS A 19 -1.85 10.03 9.84
C HIS A 19 -3.15 9.41 9.33
N GLY A 20 -4.27 10.12 9.52
CA GLY A 20 -5.57 9.75 8.95
C GLY A 20 -5.99 8.29 9.18
N LYS A 21 -6.09 7.53 8.09
CA LYS A 21 -6.38 6.09 8.13
C LYS A 21 -5.12 5.31 7.78
N GLY A 22 -4.93 4.18 8.45
CA GLY A 22 -3.89 3.21 8.16
C GLY A 22 -4.48 1.87 7.72
N LEU A 23 -3.69 1.10 6.99
CA LEU A 23 -3.98 -0.29 6.66
C LEU A 23 -3.18 -1.22 7.58
N TYR A 24 -3.86 -2.18 8.19
CA TYR A 24 -3.28 -3.10 9.16
C TYR A 24 -3.39 -4.54 8.67
N ALA A 25 -2.39 -5.36 8.99
CA ALA A 25 -2.47 -6.80 8.77
C ALA A 25 -3.58 -7.42 9.63
N GLY A 26 -4.53 -8.12 9.00
CA GLY A 26 -5.57 -8.88 9.70
C GLY A 26 -5.06 -10.22 10.23
N GLU A 27 -3.98 -10.72 9.64
CA GLU A 27 -3.32 -11.98 9.98
C GLU A 27 -1.80 -11.82 9.97
N ALA A 28 -1.06 -12.87 10.37
CA ALA A 28 0.40 -12.87 10.25
C ALA A 28 0.81 -13.11 8.79
N ILE A 29 1.67 -12.23 8.26
CA ILE A 29 2.12 -12.26 6.87
C ILE A 29 3.62 -12.60 6.84
N LYS A 30 4.01 -13.59 6.05
CA LYS A 30 5.42 -13.96 5.90
C LYS A 30 6.12 -12.99 4.94
N LYS A 31 7.42 -12.81 5.13
CA LYS A 31 8.28 -12.15 4.15
C LYS A 31 8.06 -12.73 2.74
N ASP A 32 8.14 -11.88 1.72
CA ASP A 32 7.98 -12.19 0.29
C ASP A 32 6.56 -12.65 -0.11
N THR A 33 5.59 -12.54 0.81
CA THR A 33 4.17 -12.79 0.49
C THR A 33 3.64 -11.65 -0.36
N ILE A 34 2.96 -11.99 -1.47
CA ILE A 34 2.16 -11.04 -2.24
C ILE A 34 0.83 -10.81 -1.51
N LEU A 35 0.59 -9.60 -1.03
CA LEU A 35 -0.64 -9.20 -0.36
C LEU A 35 -1.80 -9.05 -1.35
N GLY A 36 -1.52 -8.66 -2.58
CA GLY A 36 -2.51 -8.49 -3.64
C GLY A 36 -2.03 -7.51 -4.71
N ASP A 37 -2.96 -7.17 -5.61
CA ASP A 37 -2.73 -6.25 -6.71
C ASP A 37 -3.47 -4.93 -6.46
N LEU A 38 -2.81 -3.80 -6.78
CA LEU A 38 -3.48 -2.51 -6.76
C LEU A 38 -4.59 -2.49 -7.81
N SER A 39 -5.78 -2.07 -7.40
CA SER A 39 -6.83 -1.67 -8.34
C SER A 39 -7.04 -0.18 -8.30
N GLY A 40 -7.33 0.37 -9.46
CA GLY A 40 -7.34 1.80 -9.67
C GLY A 40 -7.41 2.13 -11.15
N ARG A 41 -6.88 3.28 -11.50
CA ARG A 41 -6.83 3.76 -12.88
C ARG A 41 -5.53 4.49 -13.14
N TRP A 42 -4.98 4.30 -14.34
CA TRP A 42 -3.91 5.14 -14.86
C TRP A 42 -4.38 6.60 -14.93
N THR A 43 -3.48 7.52 -14.62
CA THR A 43 -3.76 8.96 -14.55
C THR A 43 -2.49 9.76 -14.78
N SER A 44 -2.64 10.97 -15.29
CA SER A 44 -1.58 12.00 -15.31
C SER A 44 -1.86 13.12 -14.30
N GLN A 45 -2.83 12.90 -13.38
CA GLN A 45 -3.23 13.88 -12.39
C GLN A 45 -2.76 13.48 -10.99
N ASP A 46 -2.19 14.44 -10.29
CA ASP A 46 -1.77 14.25 -8.92
C ASP A 46 -2.96 14.16 -7.95
N SER A 47 -2.80 13.34 -6.91
CA SER A 47 -3.74 13.23 -5.80
C SER A 47 -3.07 12.52 -4.63
N MET A 48 -3.65 12.63 -3.42
CA MET A 48 -3.15 11.92 -2.23
C MET A 48 -3.06 10.39 -2.35
N TYR A 49 -3.60 9.79 -3.42
CA TYR A 49 -3.56 8.34 -3.69
C TYR A 49 -2.98 8.01 -5.06
N THR A 50 -2.28 8.94 -5.70
CA THR A 50 -1.58 8.70 -6.97
C THR A 50 -0.19 8.15 -6.65
N LEU A 51 0.10 6.94 -7.13
CA LEU A 51 1.45 6.38 -7.15
C LEU A 51 2.07 6.69 -8.50
N TRP A 52 3.16 7.46 -8.53
CA TRP A 52 3.87 7.78 -9.75
C TRP A 52 4.82 6.64 -10.12
N ILE A 53 4.60 6.04 -11.29
CA ILE A 53 5.46 4.95 -11.82
C ILE A 53 6.63 5.56 -12.62
N ASP A 54 6.36 6.66 -13.30
CA ASP A 54 7.37 7.52 -13.94
C ASP A 54 6.88 8.99 -13.94
N GLU A 55 7.62 9.88 -14.59
CA GLU A 55 7.36 11.33 -14.64
C GLU A 55 6.00 11.70 -15.25
N GLU A 56 5.42 10.84 -16.09
CA GLU A 56 4.19 11.13 -16.84
C GLU A 56 3.02 10.23 -16.45
N ARG A 57 3.29 9.06 -15.87
CA ARG A 57 2.31 8.02 -15.60
C ARG A 57 2.17 7.75 -14.11
N GLY A 58 1.04 8.19 -13.58
CA GLY A 58 0.56 7.83 -12.26
C GLY A 58 -0.49 6.72 -12.32
N PHE A 59 -0.61 5.96 -11.23
CA PHE A 59 -1.70 5.04 -10.97
C PHE A 59 -2.46 5.50 -9.74
N ARG A 60 -3.71 5.94 -9.92
CA ARG A 60 -4.56 6.35 -8.81
C ARG A 60 -5.18 5.12 -8.16
N VAL A 61 -4.70 4.79 -6.97
CA VAL A 61 -5.14 3.64 -6.19
C VAL A 61 -6.56 3.86 -5.67
N GLN A 62 -7.41 2.85 -5.82
CA GLN A 62 -8.82 2.88 -5.42
C GLN A 62 -9.18 1.77 -4.41
N CYS A 63 -8.41 0.69 -4.35
CA CYS A 63 -8.52 -0.34 -3.30
C CYS A 63 -8.02 0.15 -1.94
N ASP A 64 -8.14 -0.71 -0.93
CA ASP A 64 -7.76 -0.42 0.46
C ASP A 64 -6.25 -0.18 0.63
N PHE A 65 -5.41 -0.65 -0.30
CA PHE A 65 -3.96 -0.37 -0.29
C PHE A 65 -3.62 1.12 -0.37
N LYS A 66 -4.56 2.00 -0.80
CA LYS A 66 -4.38 3.46 -0.70
C LYS A 66 -4.23 3.99 0.74
N TYR A 67 -4.49 3.16 1.75
CA TYR A 67 -4.33 3.49 3.17
C TYR A 67 -3.01 2.97 3.77
N ILE A 68 -2.12 2.38 2.97
CA ILE A 68 -0.76 2.06 3.41
C ILE A 68 -0.02 3.39 3.53
N ASN A 69 0.41 3.73 4.74
CA ASN A 69 1.06 4.99 5.05
C ASN A 69 2.56 4.96 4.71
N HIS A 70 3.19 6.14 4.78
CA HIS A 70 4.64 6.29 4.63
C HIS A 70 5.38 5.91 5.92
N SER A 71 6.55 5.29 5.78
CA SER A 71 7.59 5.26 6.81
C SER A 71 8.95 4.92 6.20
N GLY A 72 10.03 5.59 6.62
CA GLY A 72 11.42 5.19 6.35
C GLY A 72 11.84 3.82 6.95
N LYS A 73 10.93 3.13 7.66
CA LYS A 73 11.08 1.71 8.05
C LYS A 73 9.93 0.88 7.47
N PRO A 74 9.83 0.76 6.13
CA PRO A 74 8.71 0.10 5.50
C PRO A 74 8.65 -1.40 5.86
N ASN A 75 7.48 -2.00 5.69
CA ASN A 75 7.29 -3.44 5.79
C ASN A 75 6.60 -4.03 4.56
N VAL A 76 6.13 -3.19 3.64
CA VAL A 76 5.63 -3.58 2.32
C VAL A 76 6.21 -2.68 1.22
N ALA A 77 6.19 -3.14 -0.02
CA ALA A 77 6.56 -2.37 -1.19
C ALA A 77 5.54 -2.56 -2.33
N TYR A 78 5.44 -1.55 -3.18
CA TYR A 78 4.79 -1.64 -4.48
C TYR A 78 5.81 -1.98 -5.55
N TYR A 79 5.45 -2.85 -6.48
CA TYR A 79 6.24 -3.12 -7.68
C TYR A 79 5.57 -2.51 -8.92
N ASP A 80 6.34 -2.38 -10.00
CA ASP A 80 5.90 -1.80 -11.28
C ASP A 80 4.74 -2.57 -11.93
N ASP A 81 4.59 -3.85 -11.59
CA ASP A 81 3.47 -4.69 -12.02
C ASP A 81 2.21 -4.50 -11.17
N LEU A 82 2.20 -3.49 -10.30
CA LEU A 82 1.14 -3.12 -9.37
C LEU A 82 0.89 -4.13 -8.24
N THR A 83 1.82 -5.05 -7.99
CA THR A 83 1.75 -5.96 -6.84
C THR A 83 2.20 -5.27 -5.56
N VAL A 84 1.62 -5.69 -4.43
CA VAL A 84 2.03 -5.29 -3.08
C VAL A 84 2.64 -6.50 -2.37
N VAL A 85 3.86 -6.37 -1.85
CA VAL A 85 4.61 -7.49 -1.28
C VAL A 85 5.19 -7.14 0.09
N ALA A 86 5.20 -8.13 0.99
CA ALA A 86 5.82 -8.00 2.31
C ALA A 86 7.36 -8.05 2.23
N LEU A 87 8.04 -7.02 2.74
CA LEU A 87 9.50 -6.94 2.80
C LEU A 87 10.12 -7.75 3.96
N ARG A 88 9.29 -8.11 4.94
CA ARG A 88 9.66 -8.87 6.15
C ARG A 88 8.43 -9.60 6.71
N ASN A 89 8.63 -10.41 7.74
CA ASN A 89 7.52 -10.98 8.49
C ASN A 89 6.75 -9.85 9.21
N ILE A 90 5.42 -9.86 9.11
CA ILE A 90 4.50 -8.87 9.68
C ILE A 90 3.54 -9.61 10.61
N LYS A 91 3.33 -9.10 11.82
CA LYS A 91 2.41 -9.73 12.78
C LYS A 91 0.98 -9.28 12.49
N ALA A 92 0.03 -10.12 12.86
CA ALA A 92 -1.37 -9.69 12.88
C ALA A 92 -1.52 -8.44 13.76
N GLY A 93 -2.18 -7.41 13.23
CA GLY A 93 -2.39 -6.13 13.88
C GLY A 93 -1.30 -5.08 13.64
N ASP A 94 -0.18 -5.42 12.99
CA ASP A 94 0.83 -4.42 12.60
C ASP A 94 0.28 -3.52 11.48
N GLU A 95 0.63 -2.23 11.50
CA GLU A 95 0.33 -1.30 10.40
C GLU A 95 1.28 -1.55 9.23
N LEU A 96 0.76 -1.43 8.01
CA LEU A 96 1.50 -1.58 6.78
C LEU A 96 2.03 -0.22 6.33
N PHE A 97 3.33 -0.18 6.04
CA PHE A 97 4.04 1.00 5.60
C PHE A 97 4.86 0.71 4.35
N HIS A 98 4.84 1.64 3.41
CA HIS A 98 5.73 1.65 2.26
C HIS A 98 6.59 2.91 2.28
N ASP A 99 7.75 2.84 1.63
CA ASP A 99 8.61 4.00 1.44
C ASP A 99 8.15 4.74 0.17
N TYR A 100 7.88 6.04 0.31
CA TYR A 100 7.36 6.85 -0.79
C TYR A 100 8.48 7.23 -1.77
N GLY A 101 9.75 6.96 -1.44
CA GLY A 101 10.92 7.30 -2.24
C GLY A 101 11.32 8.78 -2.14
N TRP A 102 10.67 9.54 -1.27
CA TRP A 102 10.93 10.95 -1.00
C TRP A 102 11.14 11.15 0.49
N ASP A 103 12.26 10.65 1.01
CA ASP A 103 12.82 11.06 2.30
C ASP A 103 14.32 11.30 2.06
N ASP A 104 14.67 12.56 1.80
CA ASP A 104 16.03 13.12 1.95
C ASP A 104 16.15 13.73 3.36
N ASP A 105 15.83 12.96 4.41
CA ASP A 105 16.02 13.35 5.82
C ASP A 105 16.97 12.39 6.57
#